data_AF-A0A7Y2AND9-F1
#
_entry.id   AF-A0A7Y2AND9-F1
#
_cell.length_a   1.000
_cell.length_b   1.000
_cell.length_c   1.000
_cell.angle_alpha   90.00
_cell.angle_beta   90.00
_cell.angle_gamma   90.00
#
_symmetry.space_group_name_H-M   'P 1'
#
loop_
_entity.id
_entity.type
_entity.pdbx_description
1 polymer ?
#
loop_
_entity_poly.entity_id
_entity_poly.type
_entity_poly.pdbx_seq_one_letter_code
_entity_poly.pdbx_strand_id
1 'polypeptide(L)'
;MRQFKLLIGGVVALFVVPLIIYAIYMEQRLGAFEDTLRHRGPQTLQVDEITRGDLFHLAANPVEGQVVYVPAYSHIYHGDGDPYLLTITLSVRNTSMDDEIVVKSVRYFDTNGKEVKSYLEKPVRLPALGTTEVLVERDDASGGSGANFLVQWYANNPVTEPIIEAVMIDTNSQQGISFARRGSVISEVVSRSQDTESGQ
;
A
#
# COMPACT_ATOMS: atom_id res chain seq x y z
N MET A 1 56.65 55.70 6.74
CA MET A 1 55.45 55.18 7.45
C MET A 1 54.16 55.17 6.62
N ARG A 2 53.91 56.11 5.68
CA ARG A 2 52.65 56.19 4.91
C ARG A 2 52.49 55.09 3.84
N GLN A 3 53.59 54.70 3.17
CA GLN A 3 53.64 53.63 2.17
C GLN A 3 53.37 52.22 2.78
N PHE A 4 53.90 51.94 3.97
CA PHE A 4 53.71 50.65 4.66
C PHE A 4 52.26 50.42 5.13
N LYS A 5 51.55 51.48 5.55
CA LYS A 5 50.11 51.42 5.89
C LYS A 5 49.22 51.14 4.68
N LEU A 6 49.58 51.68 3.51
CA LEU A 6 48.88 51.39 2.25
C LEU A 6 49.10 49.96 1.78
N LEU A 7 50.32 49.43 1.99
CA LEU A 7 50.67 48.05 1.61
C LEU A 7 49.96 47.02 2.51
N ILE A 8 49.91 47.26 3.83
CA ILE A 8 49.13 46.44 4.77
C ILE A 8 47.63 46.54 4.50
N GLY A 9 47.12 47.76 4.27
CA GLY A 9 45.70 47.96 3.93
C GLY A 9 45.30 47.26 2.62
N GLY A 10 46.18 47.26 1.62
CA GLY A 10 45.98 46.54 0.36
C GLY A 10 45.95 45.02 0.52
N VAL A 11 46.85 44.46 1.34
CA VAL A 11 46.87 43.01 1.61
C VAL A 11 45.64 42.58 2.42
N VAL A 12 45.22 43.35 3.42
CA VAL A 12 44.00 43.05 4.19
C VAL A 12 42.76 43.12 3.29
N ALA A 13 42.66 44.12 2.42
CA ALA A 13 41.56 44.24 1.47
C ALA A 13 41.48 43.05 0.49
N LEU A 14 42.63 42.49 0.10
CA LEU A 14 42.70 41.30 -0.77
C LEU A 14 42.01 40.08 -0.16
N PHE A 15 42.00 39.93 1.17
CA PHE A 15 41.36 38.80 1.85
C PHE A 15 39.94 39.10 2.34
N VAL A 16 39.67 40.34 2.75
CA VAL A 16 38.36 40.72 3.30
C VAL A 16 37.30 40.83 2.19
N VAL A 17 37.65 41.37 1.02
CA VAL A 17 36.69 41.55 -0.08
C VAL A 17 36.15 40.21 -0.62
N PRO A 18 36.99 39.18 -0.88
CA PRO A 18 36.49 37.86 -1.28
C PRO A 18 35.64 37.18 -0.21
N LEU A 19 35.98 37.35 1.07
CA LEU A 19 35.18 36.81 2.18
C LEU A 19 33.78 37.44 2.23
N ILE A 20 33.68 38.76 2.01
CA ILE A 20 32.38 39.45 1.94
C ILE A 20 31.58 38.96 0.72
N ILE A 21 32.22 38.82 -0.45
CA ILE A 21 31.56 38.29 -1.66
C ILE A 21 31.07 36.86 -1.42
N TYR A 22 31.88 36.02 -0.78
CA TYR A 22 31.52 34.65 -0.44
C TYR A 22 30.36 34.58 0.55
N ALA A 23 30.34 35.47 1.56
CA ALA A 23 29.25 35.57 2.52
C ALA A 23 27.94 35.95 1.81
N ILE A 24 27.95 36.95 0.92
CA ILE A 24 26.77 37.35 0.14
C ILE A 24 26.30 36.22 -0.77
N TYR A 25 27.23 35.52 -1.43
CA TYR A 25 26.90 34.36 -2.27
C TYR A 25 26.26 33.23 -1.46
N MET A 26 26.78 32.93 -0.27
CA MET A 26 26.23 31.91 0.61
C MET A 26 24.85 32.30 1.16
N GLU A 27 24.63 33.57 1.48
CA GLU A 27 23.33 34.07 1.95
C GLU A 27 22.26 34.01 0.85
N GLN A 28 22.62 34.39 -0.39
CA GLN A 28 21.75 34.22 -1.56
C GLN A 28 21.43 32.73 -1.83
N ARG A 29 22.42 31.85 -1.68
CA ARG A 29 22.26 30.41 -1.90
C ARG A 29 21.43 29.73 -0.80
N LEU A 30 21.52 30.18 0.45
CA LEU A 30 20.71 29.66 1.54
C LEU A 30 19.23 30.03 1.37
N GLY A 31 18.93 31.29 1.02
CA GLY A 31 17.54 31.73 0.84
C GLY A 31 16.79 30.94 -0.24
N ALA A 32 17.45 30.68 -1.37
CA ALA A 32 16.89 29.85 -2.44
C ALA A 32 16.66 28.38 -2.02
N PHE A 33 17.45 27.87 -1.07
CA PHE A 33 17.33 26.50 -0.59
C PHE A 33 16.18 26.35 0.42
N GLU A 34 15.97 27.35 1.29
CA GLU A 34 14.88 27.37 2.26
C GLU A 34 13.51 27.36 1.56
N ASP A 35 13.37 28.04 0.41
CA ASP A 35 12.14 28.02 -0.40
C ASP A 35 11.83 26.66 -1.04
N THR A 36 12.84 25.80 -1.26
CA THR A 36 12.64 24.44 -1.79
C THR A 36 12.26 23.42 -0.72
N LEU A 37 12.51 23.73 0.55
CA LEU A 37 12.17 22.87 1.70
C LEU A 37 10.77 23.15 2.26
N ARG A 38 10.09 24.21 1.77
CA ARG A 38 8.71 24.51 2.15
C ARG A 38 7.77 23.52 1.46
N HIS A 39 7.05 22.76 2.27
CA HIS A 39 5.99 21.86 1.81
C HIS A 39 4.97 22.66 0.98
N ARG A 40 4.97 22.44 -0.34
CA ARG A 40 3.97 22.99 -1.25
C ARG A 40 2.75 22.07 -1.14
N GLY A 41 1.70 22.52 -0.45
CA GLY A 41 0.42 21.82 -0.38
C GLY A 41 -0.16 21.57 -1.78
N PRO A 42 -1.15 20.66 -1.93
CA PRO A 42 -1.72 20.32 -3.22
C PRO A 42 -2.15 21.60 -3.94
N GLN A 43 -1.62 21.81 -5.14
CA GLN A 43 -2.05 22.94 -5.98
C GLN A 43 -3.57 22.86 -6.13
N THR A 44 -4.27 23.97 -5.90
CA THR A 44 -5.72 24.05 -6.09
C THR A 44 -6.03 23.56 -7.50
N LEU A 45 -6.59 22.35 -7.60
CA LEU A 45 -6.93 21.71 -8.86
C LEU A 45 -7.90 22.64 -9.58
N GLN A 46 -7.43 23.33 -10.63
CA GLN A 46 -8.32 23.97 -11.58
C GLN A 46 -9.07 22.84 -12.28
N VAL A 47 -10.35 22.71 -11.93
CA VAL A 47 -11.26 21.76 -12.56
C VAL A 47 -11.52 22.28 -13.97
N ASP A 48 -10.77 21.76 -14.95
CA ASP A 48 -11.11 21.99 -16.35
C ASP A 48 -12.51 21.43 -16.62
N GLU A 49 -13.35 22.25 -17.25
CA GLU A 49 -14.77 21.95 -17.54
C GLU A 49 -14.95 20.75 -18.51
N ILE A 50 -13.83 20.27 -19.08
CA ILE A 50 -13.74 19.15 -20.03
C ILE A 50 -13.67 17.79 -19.29
N THR A 51 -13.41 17.75 -17.98
CA THR A 51 -13.35 16.51 -17.18
C THR A 51 -14.73 15.91 -16.87
N ARG A 52 -15.76 16.12 -17.71
CA ARG A 52 -17.05 15.42 -17.57
C ARG A 52 -17.02 14.04 -18.25
N GLY A 53 -16.11 13.83 -19.21
CA GLY A 53 -15.91 12.55 -19.90
C GLY A 53 -15.08 11.53 -19.11
N ASP A 54 -14.20 11.97 -18.19
CA ASP A 54 -13.31 11.09 -17.44
C ASP A 54 -13.88 10.63 -16.08
N LEU A 55 -15.05 11.14 -15.68
CA LEU A 55 -15.72 10.77 -14.42
C LEU A 55 -16.15 9.29 -14.39
N PHE A 56 -16.18 8.59 -15.52
CA PHE A 56 -16.48 7.16 -15.57
C PHE A 56 -15.41 6.30 -14.86
N HIS A 57 -14.20 6.84 -14.60
CA HIS A 57 -13.18 6.17 -13.79
C HIS A 57 -13.26 6.48 -12.28
N LEU A 58 -14.12 7.42 -11.86
CA LEU A 58 -14.44 7.64 -10.44
C LEU A 58 -15.56 6.72 -9.93
N ALA A 59 -16.21 6.01 -10.83
CA ALA A 59 -17.18 4.99 -10.46
C ALA A 59 -16.42 3.82 -9.85
N ALA A 60 -16.50 3.67 -8.53
CA ALA A 60 -16.27 2.38 -7.89
C ALA A 60 -17.07 1.34 -8.69
N ASN A 61 -16.40 0.43 -9.41
CA ASN A 61 -17.07 -0.61 -10.17
C ASN A 61 -17.83 -1.48 -9.16
N PRO A 62 -19.16 -1.37 -9.09
CA PRO A 62 -19.88 -1.99 -8.01
C PRO A 62 -20.07 -3.46 -8.38
N VAL A 63 -19.63 -4.36 -7.50
CA VAL A 63 -19.66 -5.81 -7.73
C VAL A 63 -20.38 -6.52 -6.59
N GLU A 64 -21.06 -7.62 -6.91
CA GLU A 64 -21.86 -8.38 -5.95
C GLU A 64 -21.07 -9.53 -5.30
N GLY A 65 -19.91 -9.91 -5.85
CA GLY A 65 -19.08 -10.92 -5.25
C GLY A 65 -17.90 -11.32 -6.12
N GLN A 66 -16.82 -11.74 -5.48
CA GLN A 66 -15.59 -12.10 -6.15
C GLN A 66 -14.86 -13.23 -5.41
N VAL A 67 -13.98 -13.91 -6.14
CA VAL A 67 -12.92 -14.75 -5.59
C VAL A 67 -11.60 -14.03 -5.81
N VAL A 68 -10.89 -13.78 -4.71
CA VAL A 68 -9.65 -12.99 -4.69
C VAL A 68 -8.50 -13.90 -4.26
N TYR A 69 -7.46 -13.94 -5.09
CA TYR A 69 -6.21 -14.63 -4.81
C TYR A 69 -5.23 -13.68 -4.16
N VAL A 70 -4.70 -14.01 -2.99
CA VAL A 70 -3.79 -13.14 -2.23
C VAL A 70 -2.47 -13.87 -2.02
N PRO A 71 -1.36 -13.41 -2.63
CA PRO A 71 -0.05 -13.99 -2.40
C PRO A 71 0.37 -13.85 -0.93
N ALA A 72 0.93 -14.92 -0.37
CA ALA A 72 1.42 -14.96 1.00
C ALA A 72 2.75 -15.71 1.08
N TYR A 73 3.58 -15.40 2.05
CA TYR A 73 4.91 -16.01 2.18
C TYR A 73 5.12 -16.38 3.64
N SER A 74 5.08 -17.68 3.96
CA SER A 74 5.47 -18.14 5.31
C SER A 74 6.96 -17.96 5.55
N HIS A 75 7.75 -18.01 4.46
CA HIS A 75 9.13 -17.59 4.44
C HIS A 75 9.53 -17.03 3.08
N ILE A 76 10.61 -16.25 3.10
CA ILE A 76 11.38 -15.85 1.92
C ILE A 76 12.81 -16.34 2.08
N TYR A 77 13.62 -16.26 1.02
CA TYR A 77 15.01 -16.70 1.07
C TYR A 77 15.98 -15.51 1.12
N HIS A 78 17.10 -15.68 1.82
CA HIS A 78 18.19 -14.72 1.85
C HIS A 78 19.56 -15.42 1.81
N GLY A 79 20.63 -14.67 1.53
CA GLY A 79 21.99 -15.21 1.46
C GLY A 79 22.09 -16.34 0.44
N ASP A 80 22.54 -17.51 0.91
CA ASP A 80 22.74 -18.73 0.11
C ASP A 80 21.45 -19.58 -0.02
N GLY A 81 20.28 -18.98 0.20
CA GLY A 81 18.98 -19.65 0.10
C GLY A 81 18.41 -20.08 1.46
N ASP A 82 18.89 -19.50 2.55
CA ASP A 82 18.37 -19.79 3.88
C ASP A 82 16.95 -19.23 4.04
N PRO A 83 16.00 -20.01 4.60
CA PRO A 83 14.64 -19.55 4.80
C PRO A 83 14.55 -18.57 5.97
N TYR A 84 13.90 -17.44 5.73
CA TYR A 84 13.55 -16.44 6.72
C TYR A 84 12.05 -16.46 6.94
N LEU A 85 11.61 -17.01 8.08
CA LEU A 85 10.20 -17.14 8.44
C LEU A 85 9.54 -15.76 8.62
N LEU A 86 8.23 -15.69 8.45
CA LEU A 86 7.43 -14.47 8.52
C LEU A 86 6.07 -14.76 9.16
N THR A 87 5.61 -13.87 10.03
CA THR A 87 4.21 -13.83 10.44
C THR A 87 3.38 -13.24 9.31
N ILE A 88 2.21 -13.80 9.02
CA ILE A 88 1.32 -13.33 7.96
C ILE A 88 0.00 -12.86 8.57
N THR A 89 -0.38 -11.62 8.32
CA THR A 89 -1.71 -11.09 8.63
C THR A 89 -2.44 -10.81 7.33
N LEU A 90 -3.48 -11.59 7.04
CA LEU A 90 -4.41 -11.28 5.94
C LEU A 90 -5.54 -10.42 6.49
N SER A 91 -5.80 -9.29 5.84
CA SER A 91 -6.88 -8.36 6.18
C SER A 91 -7.88 -8.28 5.02
N VAL A 92 -9.16 -8.40 5.35
CA VAL A 92 -10.29 -8.18 4.43
C VAL A 92 -11.06 -6.97 4.92
N ARG A 93 -11.04 -5.89 4.15
CA ARG A 93 -11.62 -4.59 4.51
C ARG A 93 -12.78 -4.27 3.58
N ASN A 94 -13.98 -4.15 4.14
CA ASN A 94 -15.12 -3.61 3.41
C ASN A 94 -14.87 -2.12 3.14
N THR A 95 -14.84 -1.72 1.87
CA THR A 95 -14.65 -0.33 1.46
C THR A 95 -15.96 0.40 1.22
N SER A 96 -17.09 -0.32 1.23
CA SER A 96 -18.43 0.28 1.14
C SER A 96 -18.71 1.14 2.37
N MET A 97 -19.32 2.30 2.12
CA MET A 97 -19.70 3.26 3.17
C MET A 97 -21.05 2.93 3.82
N ASP A 98 -21.91 2.21 3.11
CA ASP A 98 -23.32 2.04 3.49
C ASP A 98 -23.73 0.57 3.58
N ASP A 99 -23.17 -0.29 2.72
CA ASP A 99 -23.55 -1.70 2.63
C ASP A 99 -22.56 -2.63 3.34
N GLU A 100 -23.10 -3.68 3.94
CA GLU A 100 -22.30 -4.79 4.45
C GLU A 100 -21.89 -5.77 3.35
N ILE A 101 -20.79 -6.49 3.58
CA ILE A 101 -20.38 -7.64 2.75
C ILE A 101 -20.30 -8.90 3.60
N VAL A 102 -20.39 -10.06 2.96
CA VAL A 102 -20.23 -11.36 3.60
C VAL A 102 -18.96 -12.01 3.06
N VAL A 103 -17.99 -12.23 3.95
CA VAL A 103 -16.82 -13.07 3.66
C VAL A 103 -17.24 -14.53 3.85
N LYS A 104 -17.39 -15.24 2.74
CA LYS A 104 -17.86 -16.62 2.72
C LYS A 104 -16.79 -17.60 3.18
N SER A 105 -15.56 -17.42 2.72
CA SER A 105 -14.43 -18.29 3.08
C SER A 105 -13.09 -17.58 2.95
N VAL A 106 -12.14 -18.03 3.76
CA VAL A 106 -10.72 -17.68 3.70
C VAL A 106 -9.94 -18.98 3.78
N ARG A 107 -9.41 -19.43 2.63
CA ARG A 107 -8.69 -20.70 2.51
C ARG A 107 -7.22 -20.45 2.21
N TYR A 108 -6.34 -21.14 2.92
CA TYR A 108 -4.89 -21.01 2.81
C TYR A 108 -4.29 -22.23 2.12
N PHE A 109 -3.45 -21.98 1.11
CA PHE A 109 -2.83 -22.99 0.27
C PHE A 109 -1.31 -22.92 0.37
N ASP A 110 -0.66 -24.09 0.27
CA ASP A 110 0.80 -24.19 0.21
C ASP A 110 1.36 -23.89 -1.19
N THR A 111 2.69 -23.84 -1.30
CA THR A 111 3.43 -23.68 -2.56
C THR A 111 3.02 -24.68 -3.66
N ASN A 112 2.52 -25.87 -3.30
CA ASN A 112 2.10 -26.90 -4.24
C ASN A 112 0.62 -26.77 -4.63
N GLY A 113 -0.09 -25.79 -4.10
CA GLY A 113 -1.51 -25.58 -4.34
C GLY A 113 -2.43 -26.50 -3.53
N LYS A 114 -1.92 -27.15 -2.46
CA LYS A 114 -2.74 -27.94 -1.56
C LYS A 114 -3.36 -27.02 -0.49
N GLU A 115 -4.64 -27.17 -0.24
CA GLU A 115 -5.30 -26.48 0.87
C GLU A 115 -4.75 -26.99 2.20
N VAL A 116 -4.20 -26.07 2.98
CA VAL A 116 -3.58 -26.35 4.29
C VAL A 116 -4.59 -26.09 5.41
N LYS A 117 -5.33 -24.98 5.32
CA LYS A 117 -6.21 -24.52 6.39
C LYS A 117 -7.36 -23.66 5.86
N SER A 118 -8.56 -23.87 6.39
CA SER A 118 -9.68 -22.93 6.27
C SER A 118 -9.82 -22.15 7.57
N TYR A 119 -9.82 -20.82 7.48
CA TYR A 119 -9.85 -19.94 8.65
C TYR A 119 -11.25 -19.58 9.13
N LEU A 120 -12.26 -19.75 8.28
CA LEU A 120 -13.66 -19.49 8.62
C LEU A 120 -14.44 -20.80 8.69
N GLU A 121 -15.05 -21.08 9.84
CA GLU A 121 -16.02 -22.18 9.99
C GLU A 121 -17.39 -21.82 9.38
N LYS A 122 -17.74 -20.54 9.44
CA LYS A 122 -19.00 -19.99 8.94
C LYS A 122 -18.73 -18.64 8.26
N PRO A 123 -19.57 -18.22 7.29
CA PRO A 123 -19.47 -16.90 6.70
C PRO A 123 -19.56 -15.79 7.75
N VAL A 124 -18.75 -14.75 7.58
CA VAL A 124 -18.67 -13.59 8.48
C VAL A 124 -19.20 -12.36 7.75
N ARG A 125 -20.09 -11.61 8.39
CA ARG A 125 -20.56 -10.31 7.90
C ARG A 125 -19.59 -9.22 8.34
N LEU A 126 -19.18 -8.39 7.39
CA LEU A 126 -18.44 -7.17 7.65
C LEU A 126 -19.38 -5.98 7.44
N PRO A 127 -19.63 -5.17 8.47
CA PRO A 127 -20.42 -3.95 8.30
C PRO A 127 -19.70 -3.00 7.31
N ALA A 128 -20.38 -1.93 6.91
CA ALA A 128 -19.76 -0.82 6.19
C ALA A 128 -18.45 -0.39 6.89
N LEU A 129 -17.38 -0.25 6.10
CA LEU A 129 -16.02 0.08 6.59
C LEU A 129 -15.42 -0.93 7.59
N GLY A 130 -16.07 -2.09 7.79
CA GLY A 130 -15.64 -3.15 8.69
C GLY A 130 -14.45 -3.93 8.16
N THR A 131 -13.69 -4.54 9.07
CA THR A 131 -12.51 -5.36 8.75
C THR A 131 -12.56 -6.67 9.51
N THR A 132 -12.08 -7.75 8.87
CA THR A 132 -11.70 -8.99 9.56
C THR A 132 -10.29 -9.39 9.17
N GLU A 133 -9.62 -10.09 10.07
CA GLU A 133 -8.21 -10.47 9.92
C GLU A 133 -8.01 -11.93 10.29
N VAL A 134 -7.04 -12.56 9.63
CA VAL A 134 -6.56 -13.89 10.00
C VAL A 134 -5.05 -13.87 10.12
N LEU A 135 -4.53 -14.63 11.10
CA LEU A 135 -3.11 -14.72 11.43
C LEU A 135 -2.57 -16.10 11.07
N VAL A 136 -1.47 -16.13 10.31
CA VAL A 136 -0.56 -17.27 10.22
C VAL A 136 0.62 -16.94 11.11
N GLU A 137 0.83 -17.77 12.13
CA GLU A 137 1.94 -17.58 13.07
C GLU A 137 3.27 -17.79 12.36
N ARG A 138 4.32 -17.09 12.82
CA ARG A 138 5.67 -17.18 12.26
C ARG A 138 6.17 -18.61 12.10
N ASP A 139 5.93 -19.44 13.10
CA ASP A 139 6.47 -20.80 13.15
C ASP A 139 5.66 -21.78 12.28
N ASP A 140 4.53 -21.32 11.72
CA ASP A 140 3.74 -22.06 10.75
C ASP A 140 4.35 -21.93 9.34
N ALA A 141 5.34 -22.78 9.06
CA ALA A 141 5.99 -22.87 7.76
C ALA A 141 5.20 -23.71 6.73
N SER A 142 3.99 -24.17 7.05
CA SER A 142 3.24 -25.14 6.24
C SER A 142 2.85 -24.60 4.86
N GLY A 143 2.70 -23.29 4.71
CA GLY A 143 2.38 -22.67 3.42
C GLY A 143 3.56 -22.58 2.45
N GLY A 144 4.80 -22.61 2.95
CA GLY A 144 6.00 -22.44 2.13
C GLY A 144 6.20 -21.02 1.55
N SER A 145 7.12 -20.91 0.59
CA SER A 145 7.50 -19.65 -0.08
C SER A 145 6.57 -19.23 -1.23
N GLY A 146 5.59 -20.07 -1.58
CA GLY A 146 4.58 -19.81 -2.63
C GLY A 146 3.15 -19.89 -2.07
N ALA A 147 2.99 -19.67 -0.77
CA ALA A 147 1.69 -19.74 -0.12
C ALA A 147 0.71 -18.72 -0.70
N ASN A 148 -0.58 -18.96 -0.52
CA ASN A 148 -1.60 -18.01 -0.92
C ASN A 148 -2.91 -18.21 -0.18
N PHE A 149 -3.74 -17.16 -0.21
CA PHE A 149 -5.11 -17.25 0.23
C PHE A 149 -6.05 -17.17 -0.96
N LEU A 150 -7.15 -17.92 -0.89
CA LEU A 150 -8.36 -17.66 -1.67
C LEU A 150 -9.42 -17.12 -0.73
N VAL A 151 -9.81 -15.88 -0.96
CA VAL A 151 -10.90 -15.22 -0.24
C VAL A 151 -12.11 -15.15 -1.15
N GLN A 152 -13.22 -15.72 -0.71
CA GLN A 152 -14.51 -15.58 -1.39
C GLN A 152 -15.41 -14.68 -0.57
N TRP A 153 -15.97 -13.66 -1.22
CA TRP A 153 -16.91 -12.74 -0.61
C TRP A 153 -18.06 -12.44 -1.55
N TYR A 154 -19.18 -11.99 -0.97
CA TYR A 154 -20.35 -11.51 -1.72
C TYR A 154 -21.09 -10.42 -0.93
N ALA A 155 -21.92 -9.66 -1.62
CA ALA A 155 -22.82 -8.65 -1.07
C ALA A 155 -24.22 -8.85 -1.67
N ASN A 156 -25.26 -8.38 -0.97
CA ASN A 156 -26.62 -8.46 -1.49
C ASN A 156 -26.91 -7.38 -2.53
N ASN A 157 -26.25 -6.23 -2.39
CA ASN A 157 -26.27 -5.12 -3.33
C ASN A 157 -24.88 -4.98 -3.96
N PRO A 158 -24.75 -4.44 -5.18
CA PRO A 158 -23.46 -4.07 -5.74
C PRO A 158 -22.71 -3.07 -4.83
N VAL A 159 -21.47 -3.40 -4.44
CA VAL A 159 -20.64 -2.58 -3.54
C VAL A 159 -19.29 -2.24 -4.15
N THR A 160 -18.60 -1.25 -3.58
CA THR A 160 -17.18 -0.99 -3.90
C THR A 160 -16.35 -2.22 -3.56
N GLU A 161 -15.39 -2.57 -4.42
CA GLU A 161 -14.50 -3.71 -4.19
C GLU A 161 -13.77 -3.59 -2.84
N PRO A 162 -13.83 -4.64 -1.99
CA PRO A 162 -13.12 -4.64 -0.73
C PRO A 162 -11.61 -4.67 -0.95
N ILE A 163 -10.86 -4.07 -0.04
CA ILE A 163 -9.41 -4.19 -0.03
C ILE A 163 -9.05 -5.48 0.70
N ILE A 164 -8.37 -6.37 -0.01
CA ILE A 164 -7.87 -7.63 0.55
C ILE A 164 -6.36 -7.67 0.36
N GLU A 165 -5.63 -7.76 1.47
CA GLU A 165 -4.17 -7.71 1.47
C GLU A 165 -3.57 -8.63 2.55
N ALA A 166 -2.39 -9.17 2.25
CA ALA A 166 -1.57 -9.88 3.21
C ALA A 166 -0.35 -9.04 3.57
N VAL A 167 -0.14 -8.82 4.86
CA VAL A 167 1.06 -8.20 5.42
C VAL A 167 1.92 -9.30 6.00
N MET A 168 3.16 -9.38 5.54
CA MET A 168 4.16 -10.28 6.09
C MET A 168 5.17 -9.48 6.88
N ILE A 169 5.46 -9.92 8.10
CA ILE A 169 6.38 -9.23 9.01
C ILE A 169 7.19 -10.21 9.85
N ASP A 170 8.43 -9.82 10.10
CA ASP A 170 9.21 -10.33 11.22
C ASP A 170 10.11 -9.24 11.79
N THR A 171 10.27 -9.27 13.12
CA THR A 171 11.09 -8.33 13.88
C THR A 171 12.02 -9.02 14.89
N ASN A 172 12.12 -10.36 14.86
CA ASN A 172 12.93 -11.11 15.81
C ASN A 172 14.46 -10.98 15.61
N SER A 173 14.90 -10.32 14.53
CA SER A 173 16.31 -10.07 14.21
C SER A 173 16.68 -8.58 14.37
N GLN A 174 17.97 -8.25 14.32
CA GLN A 174 18.45 -6.86 14.31
C GLN A 174 18.00 -6.07 13.07
N GLN A 175 17.58 -6.77 12.02
CA GLN A 175 16.93 -6.19 10.84
C GLN A 175 15.53 -6.78 10.73
N GLY A 176 14.51 -5.96 10.98
CA GLY A 176 13.12 -6.33 10.72
C GLY A 176 12.80 -6.22 9.23
N ILE A 177 11.97 -7.13 8.73
CA ILE A 177 11.48 -7.12 7.36
C ILE A 177 9.96 -7.08 7.41
N SER A 178 9.37 -6.21 6.60
CA SER A 178 7.93 -6.18 6.40
C SER A 178 7.58 -5.80 4.98
N PHE A 179 6.59 -6.47 4.40
CA PHE A 179 6.04 -6.11 3.10
C PHE A 179 4.58 -6.56 3.00
N ALA A 180 3.83 -5.88 2.14
CA ALA A 180 2.43 -6.21 1.89
C ALA A 180 2.24 -6.67 0.44
N ARG A 181 1.27 -7.54 0.22
CA ARG A 181 0.80 -7.96 -1.10
C ARG A 181 -0.71 -7.83 -1.16
N ARG A 182 -1.19 -7.11 -2.18
CA ARG A 182 -2.61 -7.03 -2.47
C ARG A 182 -3.09 -8.29 -3.18
N GLY A 183 -4.36 -8.59 -2.98
CA GLY A 183 -5.06 -9.62 -3.73
C GLY A 183 -5.34 -9.20 -5.16
N SER A 184 -5.46 -10.20 -6.04
CA SER A 184 -5.94 -10.07 -7.41
C SER A 184 -7.26 -10.82 -7.56
N VAL A 185 -8.25 -10.16 -8.16
CA VAL A 185 -9.52 -10.80 -8.51
C VAL A 185 -9.26 -11.84 -9.60
N ILE A 186 -9.72 -13.07 -9.38
CA ILE A 186 -9.56 -14.18 -10.35
C ILE A 186 -10.90 -14.70 -10.89
N SER A 187 -12.02 -14.35 -10.26
CA SER A 187 -13.37 -14.66 -10.74
C SER A 187 -14.37 -13.71 -10.09
N GLU A 188 -15.36 -13.29 -10.87
CA GLU A 188 -16.57 -12.63 -10.36
C GLU A 188 -17.65 -13.67 -10.07
N VAL A 189 -18.48 -13.42 -9.04
CA VAL A 189 -19.63 -14.24 -8.68
C VAL A 189 -20.87 -13.41 -8.94
N VAL A 190 -21.49 -13.61 -10.11
CA VAL A 190 -22.75 -12.93 -10.45
C VAL A 190 -23.90 -13.66 -9.75
N SER A 191 -24.69 -12.94 -8.95
CA SER A 191 -25.91 -13.48 -8.38
C SER A 191 -26.95 -13.64 -9.50
N ARG A 192 -27.17 -14.88 -9.98
CA ARG A 192 -28.20 -15.14 -10.99
C ARG A 192 -29.58 -14.88 -10.40
N SER A 193 -30.15 -13.71 -10.67
CA SER A 193 -31.56 -13.43 -10.49
C SER A 193 -32.23 -13.30 -11.86
N GLN A 194 -33.32 -14.06 -12.06
CA GLN A 194 -34.16 -14.23 -13.26
C GLN A 194 -33.84 -15.41 -14.22
N ASP A 195 -34.12 -16.63 -13.76
CA ASP A 195 -34.66 -17.73 -14.59
C ASP A 195 -36.03 -18.14 -13.99
N THR A 196 -37.04 -17.27 -14.08
CA THR A 196 -38.45 -17.64 -13.85
C THR A 196 -39.32 -16.70 -14.67
N GLU A 197 -39.49 -17.01 -15.95
CA GLU A 197 -40.69 -16.75 -16.76
C GLU A 197 -40.46 -17.18 -18.21
N SER A 198 -40.51 -18.48 -18.49
CA SER A 198 -40.95 -18.99 -19.80
C SER A 198 -41.34 -20.46 -19.68
N GLY A 199 -42.64 -20.72 -19.62
CA GLY A 199 -43.20 -22.07 -19.63
C GLY A 199 -44.58 -22.16 -18.99
N GLN A 200 -45.50 -21.31 -19.46
CA GLN A 200 -46.91 -21.72 -19.55
C GLN A 200 -47.04 -22.86 -20.55
#